data_AF-A0A924AUQ5-F1
#
_entry.id   AF-A0A924AUQ5-F1
#
_cell.length_a   1.000
_cell.length_b   1.000
_cell.length_c   1.000
_cell.angle_alpha   90.00
_cell.angle_beta   90.00
_cell.angle_gamma   90.00
#
_symmetry.space_group_name_H-M   'P 1'
#
loop_
_entity.id
_entity.type
_entity.pdbx_description
1 polymer ?
#
loop_
_entity_poly.entity_id
_entity_poly.type
_entity_poly.pdbx_seq_one_letter_code
_entity_poly.pdbx_strand_id
1 'polypeptide(L)' 'MKVTAEILNLVPYKAGKPISETKREYGLTEVYKLASNENPMGPSPKVIAAIKNALDQQHLYPDPTYYDLVHKISE' A
#
# COMPACT_ATOMS: atom_id res chain seq x y z
N MET A 1 29.98 -11.10 1.04
CA MET A 1 29.18 -10.34 0.05
C MET A 1 29.83 -8.97 -0.07
N LYS A 2 30.16 -8.50 -1.28
CA LYS A 2 30.70 -7.15 -1.48
C LYS A 2 29.54 -6.21 -1.80
N VAL A 3 29.34 -5.21 -0.96
CA VAL A 3 28.39 -4.10 -1.18
C VAL A 3 29.18 -2.79 -1.23
N THR A 4 28.60 -1.74 -1.79
CA THR A 4 29.26 -0.44 -1.85
C THR A 4 29.39 0.18 -0.46
N ALA A 5 30.33 1.11 -0.28
CA ALA A 5 30.59 1.73 1.03
C ALA A 5 29.38 2.53 1.55
N GLU A 6 28.57 3.07 0.65
CA GLU A 6 27.36 3.83 0.96
C GLU A 6 26.32 2.97 1.68
N ILE A 7 26.17 1.70 1.27
CA ILE A 7 25.23 0.76 1.89
C ILE A 7 25.63 0.46 3.34
N LEU A 8 26.93 0.41 3.63
CA LEU A 8 27.45 0.15 4.98
C LEU A 8 27.10 1.27 5.98
N ASN A 9 26.84 2.48 5.48
CA ASN A 9 26.48 3.64 6.30
C ASN A 9 24.97 3.82 6.48
N LEU A 10 24.14 2.96 5.88
CA LEU A 10 22.69 3.04 6.03
C LEU A 10 22.26 2.51 7.40
N VAL A 11 21.33 3.20 8.04
CA VAL A 11 20.60 2.66 9.19
C VAL A 11 19.68 1.55 8.67
N PRO A 12 19.73 0.33 9.22
CA PRO A 12 18.84 -0.75 8.80
C PRO A 12 17.38 -0.35 8.92
N TYR A 13 16.62 -0.60 7.86
CA TYR A 13 15.18 -0.33 7.84
C TYR A 13 14.47 -1.17 8.91
N LYS A 14 13.72 -0.51 9.78
CA LYS A 14 12.82 -1.15 10.74
C LYS A 14 11.41 -1.08 10.20
N ALA A 15 10.90 -2.20 9.69
CA ALA A 15 9.52 -2.29 9.24
C ALA A 15 8.56 -2.03 10.42
N GLY A 16 7.45 -1.33 10.14
CA GLY A 16 6.39 -1.16 11.12
C GLY A 16 5.77 -2.49 11.53
N LYS A 17 5.41 -2.63 12.82
CA LYS A 17 4.78 -3.84 13.35
C LYS A 17 3.38 -4.04 12.73
N PRO A 18 3.07 -5.20 12.12
CA PRO A 18 1.74 -5.49 11.60
C PRO A 18 0.67 -5.51 12.68
N ILE A 19 -0.55 -5.07 12.35
CA ILE A 19 -1.70 -5.15 13.28
C ILE A 19 -1.88 -6.58 13.81
N SER A 20 -1.74 -7.59 12.94
CA SER A 20 -1.93 -8.99 13.31
C SER A 20 -0.88 -9.49 14.30
N GLU A 21 0.35 -8.96 14.22
CA GLU A 21 1.42 -9.28 15.17
C GLU A 21 1.13 -8.66 16.53
N THR A 22 0.78 -7.37 16.56
CA THR A 22 0.35 -6.67 17.79
C THR A 22 -0.81 -7.40 18.48
N LYS A 23 -1.80 -7.88 17.71
CA LYS A 23 -2.92 -8.68 18.26
C LYS A 23 -2.44 -9.96 18.94
N ARG A 24 -1.53 -10.71 18.30
CA ARG A 24 -0.99 -11.96 18.87
C ARG A 24 -0.15 -11.71 20.13
N GLU A 25 0.70 -10.69 20.10
CA GLU A 25 1.63 -10.35 21.18
C GLU A 25 0.90 -9.94 22.47
N TYR A 26 -0.14 -9.15 22.35
CA TYR A 26 -0.87 -8.61 23.50
C TYR A 26 -2.21 -9.31 23.77
N GLY A 27 -2.53 -10.39 23.04
CA GLY A 27 -3.80 -11.12 23.21
C GLY A 27 -5.04 -10.27 22.89
N LEU A 28 -4.93 -9.31 21.97
CA LEU A 28 -5.99 -8.36 21.65
C LEU A 28 -6.93 -8.92 20.58
N THR A 29 -8.23 -8.80 20.82
CA THR A 29 -9.27 -9.06 19.81
C THR A 29 -9.35 -7.92 18.81
N GLU A 30 -9.13 -6.68 19.27
CA GLU A 30 -9.29 -5.45 18.48
C GLU A 30 -8.10 -4.50 18.61
N VAL A 31 -7.84 -3.75 17.54
CA VAL A 31 -6.79 -2.73 17.45
C VAL A 31 -7.32 -1.58 16.61
N TYR A 32 -7.27 -0.36 17.15
CA TYR A 32 -7.55 0.86 16.40
C TYR A 32 -6.25 1.46 15.88
N LYS A 33 -6.08 1.52 14.55
CA LYS A 33 -4.87 2.06 13.92
C LYS A 33 -5.06 3.54 13.58
N LEU A 34 -4.26 4.40 14.21
CA LEU A 34 -4.26 5.86 14.01
C LEU A 34 -2.87 6.41 13.62
N ALA A 35 -1.97 5.54 13.15
CA ALA A 35 -0.54 5.84 13.05
C ALA A 35 -0.01 6.10 11.61
N SER A 36 -0.88 6.20 10.60
CA SER A 36 -0.44 6.24 9.19
C SER A 36 -1.22 7.21 8.29
N ASN A 37 -1.99 8.14 8.88
CA ASN A 37 -2.81 9.12 8.14
C ASN A 37 -3.76 8.47 7.12
N GLU A 38 -4.22 7.25 7.40
CA GLU A 38 -5.18 6.53 6.55
C GLU A 38 -6.58 7.13 6.69
N ASN A 39 -7.38 7.03 5.63
CA ASN A 39 -8.80 7.41 5.70
C ASN A 39 -9.58 6.31 6.46
N PRO A 40 -10.16 6.60 7.64
CA PRO A 40 -10.88 5.60 8.43
C PRO A 40 -12.17 5.11 7.76
N MET A 41 -12.69 5.81 6.76
CA MET A 41 -13.87 5.40 5.98
C MET A 41 -13.54 4.38 4.88
N GLY A 42 -12.25 4.11 4.63
CA GLY A 42 -11.82 3.29 3.51
C GLY A 42 -11.97 3.98 2.13
N PRO A 43 -11.83 3.22 1.03
CA PRO A 43 -11.94 3.76 -0.32
C PRO A 43 -13.39 4.09 -0.68
N SER A 44 -13.57 5.01 -1.65
CA SER A 44 -14.90 5.32 -2.20
C SER A 44 -15.59 4.06 -2.76
N PRO A 45 -16.93 3.92 -2.61
CA PRO A 45 -17.68 2.82 -3.24
C PRO A 45 -17.46 2.70 -4.76
N LYS A 46 -17.25 3.84 -5.45
CA LYS A 46 -16.93 3.86 -6.89
C LYS A 46 -15.59 3.17 -7.19
N VAL A 47 -14.60 3.39 -6.32
CA VAL A 47 -13.28 2.75 -6.44
C VAL A 47 -13.38 1.25 -6.19
N ILE A 48 -14.15 0.83 -5.18
CA ILE A 48 -14.38 -0.60 -4.91
C ILE A 48 -14.99 -1.30 -6.13
N ALA A 49 -15.98 -0.67 -6.77
CA ALA A 49 -16.60 -1.21 -7.99
C ALA A 49 -15.61 -1.27 -9.15
N ALA A 50 -14.82 -0.22 -9.38
CA ALA A 50 -13.81 -0.18 -10.43
C ALA A 50 -12.73 -1.27 -10.25
N ILE A 51 -12.23 -1.46 -9.03
CA ILE A 51 -11.26 -2.52 -8.72
C ILE A 51 -11.84 -3.89 -9.05
N LYS A 52 -13.08 -4.18 -8.61
CA LYS A 52 -13.74 -5.47 -8.87
C LYS A 52 -13.85 -5.75 -10.37
N ASN A 53 -14.20 -4.73 -11.17
CA ASN A 53 -14.33 -4.87 -12.62
C ASN A 53 -12.97 -5.07 -13.31
N ALA A 54 -11.87 -4.61 -12.70
CA ALA A 54 -10.52 -4.72 -13.25
C ALA A 54 -9.80 -6.04 -12.86
N LEU A 55 -10.40 -6.88 -12.02
CA LEU A 55 -9.75 -8.09 -11.49
C LEU A 55 -9.36 -9.09 -12.60
N ASP A 56 -10.24 -9.29 -13.59
CA ASP A 56 -10.01 -10.27 -14.66
C ASP A 56 -8.87 -9.86 -15.60
N GLN A 57 -8.47 -8.59 -15.59
CA GLN A 57 -7.43 -8.03 -16.46
C GLN A 57 -6.06 -7.92 -15.77
N GLN A 58 -5.92 -8.30 -14.49
CA GLN A 58 -4.67 -8.13 -13.73
C GLN A 58 -3.46 -8.93 -14.28
N HIS A 59 -3.70 -9.86 -15.21
CA HIS A 59 -2.64 -10.60 -15.91
C HIS A 59 -1.97 -9.81 -17.04
N LEU A 60 -2.50 -8.63 -17.38
CA LEU A 60 -1.97 -7.75 -18.41
C LEU A 60 -1.17 -6.60 -17.79
N TYR A 61 -0.10 -6.19 -18.47
CA TYR A 61 0.58 -4.95 -18.11
C TYR A 61 -0.33 -3.74 -18.36
N PRO A 62 -0.28 -2.70 -17.50
CA PRO A 62 -1.01 -1.46 -17.74
C PRO A 62 -0.43 -0.70 -18.93
N ASP A 63 -1.18 0.27 -19.44
CA ASP A 63 -0.64 1.26 -20.38
C ASP A 63 0.53 2.01 -19.73
N PRO A 64 1.75 1.94 -20.30
CA PRO A 64 2.94 2.57 -19.71
C PRO A 64 2.90 4.11 -19.74
N THR A 65 1.99 4.70 -20.54
CA THR A 65 1.84 6.16 -20.61
C THR A 65 0.83 6.70 -19.61
N TYR A 66 0.06 5.83 -18.94
CA TYR A 66 -1.03 6.20 -18.04
C TYR A 66 -2.03 7.18 -18.67
N TYR A 67 -2.32 7.03 -19.97
CA TYR A 67 -3.04 8.01 -20.78
C TYR A 67 -4.34 8.50 -20.11
N ASP A 68 -5.21 7.57 -19.71
CA ASP A 68 -6.51 7.89 -19.11
C ASP A 68 -6.38 8.65 -17.78
N LEU A 69 -5.40 8.27 -16.94
CA LEU A 69 -5.18 8.89 -15.64
C LEU A 69 -4.66 10.32 -15.81
N VAL A 70 -3.66 10.51 -16.68
CA VAL A 70 -3.06 11.83 -16.94
C VAL A 70 -4.10 12.79 -17.49
N HIS A 71 -4.88 12.34 -18.48
CA HIS A 71 -5.94 13.16 -19.07
C HIS A 71 -6.95 13.59 -18.01
N LYS A 72 -7.43 12.64 -17.19
CA LYS A 72 -8.46 12.93 -16.18
C LYS A 72 -8.00 13.90 -15.09
N ILE A 73 -6.73 13.86 -14.69
CA ILE A 73 -6.17 14.77 -13.68
C ILE A 73 -5.89 16.17 -14.28
N SER A 74 -5.71 16.28 -15.59
CA SER A 74 -5.41 17.54 -16.28
C SER A 74 -6.64 18.39 -16.66
N GLU A 75 -7.85 17.87 -16.48
CA GLU A 75 -9.12 18.59 -16.63
C GLU A 75 -9.35 19.59 -15.49
#